data_AF-A0A380BQ14-F1
#
_entry.id   AF-A0A380BQ14-F1
#
_cell.length_a   1.000
_cell.length_b   1.000
_cell.length_c   1.000
_cell.angle_alpha   90.00
_cell.angle_beta   90.00
_cell.angle_gamma   90.00
#
_symmetry.space_group_name_H-M   'P 1'
#
loop_
_entity.id
_entity.type
_entity.pdbx_description
1 polymer ?
#
loop_
_entity_poly.entity_id
_entity_poly.type
_entity_poly.pdbx_seq_one_letter_code
_entity_poly.pdbx_strand_id
1 'polypeptide(L)'
;MGLGEKHGDSAYKWTLDNLHTTYPIVIKGEPRMIKSFRSPKKTFLSGLRNFYLFNFSDQHTLLNTTAVKKVLTRVAFDSKLFTRIIAWMNILGLTRIFSHSGVQRILIRLFHNLTIGSDIFGVKVVSKTGTSTEMSCILSGHGEGKITAFMATEIADMVLKEAFPAGIQHSHQVITDIPTFISNLKKYDKSLEVNI
;
A
#
# COMPACT_ATOMS: atom_id res chain seq x y z
N MET A 1 6.11 1.12 -3.29
CA MET A 1 6.03 2.59 -3.43
C MET A 1 7.31 3.05 -4.08
N GLY A 2 7.17 3.64 -5.25
CA GLY A 2 8.28 4.26 -5.97
C GLY A 2 8.63 5.58 -5.30
N LEU A 3 9.85 5.72 -4.77
CA LEU A 3 10.30 7.00 -4.21
C LEU A 3 10.59 8.01 -5.33
N GLY A 4 10.80 7.53 -6.56
CA GLY A 4 11.06 8.36 -7.75
C GLY A 4 9.81 9.01 -8.35
N GLU A 5 8.62 8.66 -7.84
CA GLU A 5 7.38 9.33 -8.22
C GLU A 5 7.21 10.66 -7.52
N LYS A 6 6.69 11.64 -8.25
CA LYS A 6 6.27 12.92 -7.66
C LYS A 6 4.90 12.76 -7.02
N HIS A 7 4.89 12.47 -5.73
CA HIS A 7 3.67 12.57 -4.93
C HIS A 7 3.46 14.02 -4.45
N GLY A 8 2.23 14.36 -4.08
CA GLY A 8 1.97 15.63 -3.40
C GLY A 8 2.55 15.64 -1.99
N ASP A 9 2.96 16.82 -1.50
CA ASP A 9 3.52 17.02 -0.15
C ASP A 9 2.71 16.31 0.95
N SER A 10 1.38 16.32 0.84
CA SER A 10 0.48 15.68 1.81
C SER A 10 0.67 14.15 1.89
N ALA A 11 0.94 13.48 0.77
CA ALA A 11 1.17 12.04 0.75
C ALA A 11 2.50 11.67 1.41
N TYR A 12 3.55 12.47 1.18
CA TYR A 12 4.83 12.29 1.88
C TYR A 12 4.70 12.54 3.37
N LYS A 13 4.03 13.63 3.80
CA LYS A 13 3.80 13.92 5.22
C LYS A 13 3.05 12.79 5.91
N TRP A 14 1.93 12.36 5.32
CA TRP A 14 1.15 11.23 5.84
C TRP A 14 2.00 9.97 5.99
N THR A 15 2.84 9.66 5.00
CA THR A 15 3.74 8.50 5.06
C THR A 15 4.73 8.64 6.21
N LEU A 16 5.39 9.80 6.33
CA LEU A 16 6.38 10.09 7.37
C LEU A 16 5.78 10.06 8.78
N ASP A 17 4.58 10.61 8.96
CA ASP A 17 3.84 10.57 10.22
C ASP A 17 3.57 9.11 10.64
N ASN A 18 3.17 8.27 9.69
CA ASN A 18 2.85 6.86 9.94
C ASN A 18 4.08 5.95 10.12
N LEU A 19 5.32 6.44 9.91
CA LEU A 19 6.53 5.63 10.16
C LEU A 19 6.81 5.41 11.66
N HIS A 20 6.33 6.30 12.52
CA HIS A 20 6.53 6.22 13.98
C HIS A 20 5.29 5.72 14.75
N THR A 21 4.13 5.63 14.11
CA THR A 21 2.87 5.34 14.79
C THR A 21 2.81 3.93 15.38
N THR A 22 2.06 3.82 16.47
CA THR A 22 1.51 2.54 16.96
C THR A 22 0.02 2.57 16.70
N TYR A 23 -0.52 1.51 16.11
CA TYR A 23 -1.92 1.44 15.69
C TYR A 23 -2.54 0.09 16.09
N PRO A 24 -3.86 0.05 16.38
CA PRO A 24 -4.55 -1.20 16.68
C PRO A 24 -4.73 -2.01 15.39
N ILE A 25 -4.59 -3.32 15.48
CA ILE A 25 -5.13 -4.25 14.49
C ILE A 25 -5.88 -5.37 15.21
N VAL A 26 -6.86 -5.98 14.55
CA VAL A 26 -7.55 -7.13 15.12
C VAL A 26 -6.88 -8.40 14.63
N ILE A 27 -6.53 -9.29 15.55
CA ILE A 27 -6.02 -10.63 15.24
C ILE A 27 -6.90 -11.65 15.96
N LYS A 28 -7.64 -12.45 15.20
CA LYS A 28 -8.56 -13.47 15.76
C LYS A 28 -9.60 -12.87 16.72
N GLY A 29 -10.15 -11.71 16.37
CA GLY A 29 -11.15 -10.99 17.19
C GLY A 29 -10.59 -10.08 18.26
N GLU A 30 -9.29 -10.17 18.57
CA GLU A 30 -8.67 -9.39 19.65
C GLU A 30 -7.87 -8.18 19.13
N PRO A 31 -8.09 -6.96 19.64
CA PRO A 31 -7.30 -5.79 19.29
C PRO A 31 -5.87 -5.92 19.84
N ARG A 32 -4.89 -5.59 19.01
CA ARG A 32 -3.47 -5.59 19.36
C ARG A 32 -2.80 -4.34 18.83
N MET A 33 -2.05 -3.65 19.69
CA MET A 33 -1.24 -2.52 19.29
C MET A 33 0.03 -2.99 18.58
N ILE A 34 0.25 -2.48 17.36
CA ILE A 34 1.43 -2.77 16.55
C ILE A 34 2.12 -1.47 16.19
N LYS A 35 3.45 -1.50 16.32
CA LYS A 35 4.30 -0.40 15.87
C LYS A 35 4.57 -0.50 14.37
N SER A 36 4.35 0.58 13.65
CA SER A 36 4.73 0.71 12.24
C SER A 36 6.20 0.39 12.03
N PHE A 37 6.49 -0.12 10.84
CA PHE A 37 7.83 -0.44 10.37
C PHE A 37 8.58 -1.50 11.23
N ARG A 38 7.83 -2.38 11.90
CA ARG A 38 8.33 -3.57 12.61
C ARG A 38 7.88 -4.87 11.92
N SER A 39 8.39 -6.00 12.42
CA SER A 39 8.02 -7.36 11.99
C SER A 39 8.15 -7.58 10.47
N PRO A 40 9.38 -7.50 9.94
CA PRO A 40 9.62 -7.65 8.51
C PRO A 40 9.15 -9.02 8.00
N LYS A 41 8.60 -9.03 6.79
CA LYS A 41 8.38 -10.25 6.00
C LYS A 41 9.21 -10.13 4.72
N LYS A 42 10.10 -11.09 4.49
CA LYS A 42 10.84 -11.18 3.23
C LYS A 42 9.93 -11.77 2.16
N THR A 43 9.76 -11.08 1.04
CA THR A 43 9.00 -11.61 -0.10
C THR A 43 9.52 -11.04 -1.42
N PHE A 44 9.15 -11.71 -2.51
CA PHE A 44 9.45 -11.30 -3.87
C PHE A 44 8.26 -10.53 -4.47
N LEU A 45 8.55 -9.33 -5.00
CA LEU A 45 7.62 -8.49 -5.76
C LEU A 45 8.39 -7.88 -6.94
N SER A 46 9.17 -6.83 -6.72
CA SER A 46 10.17 -6.28 -7.66
C SER A 46 11.57 -6.70 -7.22
N GLY A 47 11.77 -8.01 -7.07
CA GLY A 47 12.94 -8.59 -6.42
C GLY A 47 12.78 -8.80 -4.91
N LEU A 48 13.67 -9.60 -4.33
CA LEU A 48 13.60 -10.03 -2.94
C LEU A 48 13.96 -8.90 -1.96
N ARG A 49 13.03 -8.53 -1.08
CA ARG A 49 13.22 -7.48 -0.06
C ARG A 49 12.35 -7.71 1.18
N ASN A 50 12.65 -6.97 2.26
CA ASN A 50 11.84 -6.97 3.48
C ASN A 50 10.73 -5.94 3.35
N PHE A 51 9.50 -6.37 3.63
CA PHE A 51 8.33 -5.51 3.76
C PHE A 51 7.92 -5.44 5.23
N TYR A 52 7.63 -4.24 5.72
CA TYR A 52 7.37 -3.99 7.14
C TYR A 52 5.91 -3.59 7.34
N LEU A 53 5.35 -3.90 8.52
CA LEU A 53 3.96 -3.56 8.84
C LEU A 53 3.74 -2.05 8.75
N PHE A 54 2.61 -1.64 8.17
CA PHE A 54 2.27 -0.22 8.02
C PHE A 54 0.76 -0.01 8.15
N ASN A 55 0.36 1.15 8.65
CA ASN A 55 -1.03 1.47 8.94
C ASN A 55 -1.80 1.95 7.70
N PHE A 56 -2.02 1.06 6.74
CA PHE A 56 -2.92 1.37 5.62
C PHE A 56 -4.38 1.14 6.01
N SER A 57 -5.29 1.85 5.34
CA SER A 57 -6.74 1.76 5.56
C SER A 57 -7.33 0.43 5.11
N ASP A 58 -6.78 -0.17 4.04
CA ASP A 58 -7.23 -1.41 3.42
C ASP A 58 -7.39 -2.56 4.42
N GLN A 59 -6.44 -2.73 5.34
CA GLN A 59 -6.49 -3.81 6.33
C GLN A 59 -7.65 -3.67 7.32
N HIS A 60 -8.06 -2.44 7.63
CA HIS A 60 -9.17 -2.17 8.55
C HIS A 60 -10.50 -2.35 7.84
N THR A 61 -10.60 -1.81 6.62
CA THR A 61 -11.77 -1.97 5.75
C THR A 61 -12.04 -3.44 5.48
N LEU A 62 -11.07 -4.17 4.91
CA LEU A 62 -11.26 -5.56 4.51
C LEU A 62 -11.60 -6.47 5.68
N LEU A 63 -11.05 -6.21 6.87
CA LEU A 63 -11.39 -6.97 8.07
C LEU A 63 -12.86 -6.76 8.48
N ASN A 64 -13.39 -5.54 8.35
CA ASN A 64 -14.75 -5.20 8.77
C ASN A 64 -15.81 -5.57 7.73
N THR A 65 -15.43 -5.67 6.45
CA THR A 65 -16.36 -5.89 5.34
C THR A 65 -16.30 -7.29 4.74
N THR A 66 -15.39 -8.15 5.21
CA THR A 66 -15.24 -9.53 4.72
C THR A 66 -15.18 -10.54 5.87
N ALA A 67 -15.34 -11.83 5.57
CA ALA A 67 -15.26 -12.90 6.58
C ALA A 67 -13.82 -13.25 7.01
N VAL A 68 -12.81 -12.47 6.59
CA VAL A 68 -11.40 -12.75 6.86
C VAL A 68 -11.07 -12.43 8.31
N LYS A 69 -10.39 -13.36 9.01
CA LYS A 69 -10.09 -13.22 10.44
C LYS A 69 -8.88 -12.33 10.77
N LYS A 70 -8.11 -11.94 9.74
CA LYS A 70 -6.86 -11.19 9.86
C LYS A 70 -6.43 -10.62 8.51
N VAL A 71 -6.22 -9.31 8.45
CA VAL A 71 -5.60 -8.62 7.32
C VAL A 71 -4.38 -7.85 7.82
N LEU A 72 -3.28 -7.92 7.09
CA LEU A 72 -2.04 -7.22 7.43
C LEU A 72 -1.42 -6.61 6.18
N THR A 73 -1.27 -5.29 6.18
CA THR A 73 -0.61 -4.59 5.08
C THR A 73 0.85 -4.30 5.42
N ARG A 74 1.73 -4.51 4.45
CA ARG A 74 3.16 -4.25 4.58
C ARG A 74 3.69 -3.46 3.41
N VAL A 75 4.67 -2.61 3.67
CA VAL A 75 5.29 -1.75 2.67
C VAL A 75 6.80 -1.90 2.67
N ALA A 76 7.37 -1.69 1.49
CA ALA A 76 8.78 -1.43 1.28
C ALA A 76 8.90 -0.30 0.27
N PHE A 77 9.94 0.51 0.42
CA PHE A 77 10.31 1.47 -0.60
C PHE A 77 11.13 0.76 -1.69
N ASP A 78 11.11 1.30 -2.90
CA ASP A 78 11.94 0.84 -4.01
C ASP A 78 13.45 0.86 -3.68
N SER A 79 13.90 1.87 -2.91
CA SER A 79 15.24 1.94 -2.32
C SER A 79 15.37 1.00 -1.12
N LYS A 80 16.15 -0.08 -1.31
CA LYS A 80 16.50 -1.02 -0.23
C LYS A 80 17.27 -0.32 0.89
N LEU A 81 18.14 0.64 0.55
CA LEU A 81 18.93 1.38 1.53
C LEU A 81 18.01 2.24 2.41
N PHE A 82 17.12 3.02 1.79
CA PHE A 82 16.18 3.86 2.53
C PHE A 82 15.27 3.04 3.44
N THR A 83 14.72 1.93 2.92
CA THR A 83 13.93 0.98 3.73
C THR A 83 14.73 0.46 4.93
N ARG A 84 16.01 0.11 4.76
CA ARG A 84 16.86 -0.38 5.87
C ARG A 84 17.16 0.71 6.90
N ILE A 85 17.41 1.94 6.46
CA ILE A 85 17.69 3.08 7.35
C ILE A 85 16.49 3.32 8.27
N ILE A 86 15.28 3.38 7.72
CA ILE A 86 14.06 3.54 8.53
C ILE A 86 13.90 2.39 9.52
N ALA A 87 14.14 1.14 9.09
CA ALA A 87 14.04 -0.01 9.98
C ALA A 87 15.01 0.08 11.15
N TRP A 88 16.27 0.46 10.87
CA TRP A 88 17.29 0.69 11.89
C TRP A 88 16.91 1.81 12.85
N MET A 89 16.45 2.96 12.33
CA MET A 89 15.97 4.07 13.16
C MET A 89 14.77 3.66 14.01
N ASN A 90 13.88 2.80 13.50
CA ASN A 90 12.74 2.31 14.26
C ASN A 90 13.19 1.41 15.42
N ILE A 91 14.20 0.56 15.18
CA ILE A 91 14.85 -0.27 16.21
C ILE A 91 15.44 0.59 17.32
N LEU A 92 16.16 1.65 16.95
CA LEU A 92 16.79 2.61 17.86
C LEU A 92 15.80 3.60 18.53
N GLY A 93 14.51 3.56 18.18
CA GLY A 93 13.51 4.49 18.72
C GLY A 93 13.56 5.90 18.13
N LEU A 94 14.36 6.13 17.08
CA LEU A 94 14.61 7.43 16.47
C LEU A 94 13.58 7.84 15.42
N THR A 95 12.59 7.00 15.10
CA THR A 95 11.58 7.31 14.07
C THR A 95 10.71 8.52 14.40
N ARG A 96 10.68 8.98 15.66
CA ARG A 96 9.96 10.19 16.06
C ARG A 96 10.45 11.43 15.32
N ILE A 97 11.69 11.42 14.83
CA ILE A 97 12.22 12.53 14.02
C ILE A 97 11.41 12.76 12.73
N PHE A 98 10.77 11.72 12.19
CA PHE A 98 9.97 11.80 10.97
C PHE A 98 8.64 12.55 11.15
N SER A 99 8.14 12.70 12.38
CA SER A 99 6.95 13.52 12.66
C SER A 99 7.28 15.00 12.93
N HIS A 100 8.57 15.38 12.90
CA HIS A 100 8.97 16.77 13.09
C HIS A 100 8.86 17.56 11.79
N SER A 101 8.05 18.62 11.77
CA SER A 101 7.73 19.42 10.56
C SER A 101 8.96 19.98 9.83
N GLY A 102 10.01 20.36 10.56
CA GLY A 102 11.29 20.80 9.97
C GLY A 102 11.98 19.69 9.17
N VAL A 103 11.98 18.46 9.70
CA VAL A 103 12.59 17.29 9.06
C VAL A 103 11.76 16.85 7.88
N GLN A 104 10.44 16.84 8.02
CA GLN A 104 9.52 16.54 6.91
C GLN A 104 9.75 17.49 5.73
N ARG A 105 9.87 18.80 5.96
CA ARG A 105 10.15 19.76 4.87
C ARG A 105 11.45 19.45 4.14
N ILE A 106 12.51 19.08 4.87
CA ILE A 106 13.80 18.71 4.27
C ILE A 106 13.64 17.42 3.44
N LEU A 107 13.04 16.38 4.01
CA LEU A 107 12.84 15.11 3.33
C LEU A 107 11.95 15.24 2.08
N ILE A 108 10.87 16.01 2.16
CA ILE A 108 9.98 16.28 1.02
C ILE A 108 10.75 17.00 -0.10
N ARG A 109 11.51 18.05 0.24
CA ARG A 109 12.37 18.73 -0.75
C ARG A 109 13.38 17.77 -1.39
N LEU A 110 13.96 16.87 -0.60
CA LEU A 110 14.88 15.84 -1.12
C LEU A 110 14.15 14.87 -2.06
N PHE A 111 12.95 14.39 -1.71
CA PHE A 111 12.15 13.52 -2.59
C PHE A 111 11.72 14.20 -3.88
N HIS A 112 11.45 15.52 -3.86
CA HIS A 112 11.10 16.28 -5.06
C HIS A 112 12.30 16.51 -5.99
N ASN A 113 13.49 16.76 -5.41
CA ASN A 113 14.66 17.21 -6.15
C ASN A 113 15.62 16.08 -6.54
N LEU A 114 15.54 14.94 -5.85
CA LEU A 114 16.33 13.76 -6.15
C LEU A 114 15.41 12.69 -6.73
N THR A 115 15.67 12.26 -7.96
CA THR A 115 15.10 11.02 -8.50
C THR A 115 15.77 9.82 -7.83
N ILE A 116 15.49 9.63 -6.53
CA ILE A 116 15.90 8.44 -5.81
C ILE A 116 14.81 7.41 -6.05
N GLY A 117 15.14 6.35 -6.77
CA GLY A 117 14.21 5.25 -7.01
C GLY A 117 13.69 5.18 -8.45
N SER A 118 12.64 4.41 -8.65
CA SER A 118 11.96 4.18 -9.92
C SER A 118 10.49 4.58 -9.81
N ASP A 119 9.82 4.71 -10.95
CA ASP A 119 8.36 4.83 -11.04
C ASP A 119 7.62 3.48 -10.93
N ILE A 120 8.35 2.39 -10.69
CA ILE A 120 7.77 1.06 -10.52
C ILE A 120 6.95 1.01 -9.23
N PHE A 121 5.69 0.61 -9.35
CA PHE A 121 4.86 0.19 -8.23
C PHE A 121 4.58 -1.31 -8.31
N GLY A 122 4.16 -1.87 -7.17
CA GLY A 122 3.67 -3.23 -7.14
C GLY A 122 2.92 -3.52 -5.85
N VAL A 123 1.94 -4.40 -5.97
CA VAL A 123 1.14 -4.91 -4.87
C VAL A 123 1.16 -6.42 -4.96
N LYS A 124 1.48 -7.08 -3.85
CA LYS A 124 1.36 -8.53 -3.71
C LYS A 124 0.33 -8.86 -2.65
N VAL A 125 -0.69 -9.58 -3.05
CA VAL A 125 -1.68 -10.15 -2.13
C VAL A 125 -1.29 -11.61 -1.87
N VAL A 126 -1.36 -12.03 -0.61
CA VAL A 126 -1.17 -13.43 -0.23
C VAL A 126 -2.35 -13.81 0.66
N SER A 127 -3.14 -14.78 0.20
CA SER A 127 -4.25 -15.36 0.97
C SER A 127 -3.85 -16.71 1.53
N LYS A 128 -4.31 -17.01 2.75
CA LYS A 128 -4.11 -18.29 3.41
C LYS A 128 -5.43 -18.80 3.95
N THR A 129 -5.82 -20.00 3.52
CA THR A 129 -7.00 -20.69 4.04
C THR A 129 -6.56 -21.91 4.82
N GLY A 130 -6.77 -21.88 6.14
CA GLY A 130 -6.32 -22.96 7.03
C GLY A 130 -4.79 -23.16 7.01
N THR A 131 -4.36 -24.41 7.11
CA THR A 131 -2.95 -24.80 7.16
C THR A 131 -2.32 -25.07 5.79
N SER A 132 -3.12 -25.19 4.73
CA SER A 132 -2.67 -25.97 3.55
C SER A 132 -2.74 -25.24 2.21
N THR A 133 -3.43 -24.10 2.09
CA THR A 133 -3.53 -23.39 0.81
C THR A 133 -3.06 -21.95 0.96
N GLU A 134 -1.92 -21.63 0.33
CA GLU A 134 -1.44 -20.27 0.12
C GLU A 134 -1.63 -19.93 -1.36
N MET A 135 -2.36 -18.86 -1.63
CA MET A 135 -2.47 -18.29 -2.98
C MET A 135 -1.84 -16.91 -2.96
N SER A 136 -1.21 -16.52 -4.06
CA SER A 136 -0.71 -15.15 -4.21
C SER A 136 -1.17 -14.54 -5.52
N CYS A 137 -1.16 -13.23 -5.58
CA CYS A 137 -1.30 -12.50 -6.82
C CYS A 137 -0.42 -11.26 -6.73
N ILE A 138 0.24 -10.91 -7.82
CA ILE A 138 1.09 -9.74 -7.97
C ILE A 138 0.52 -8.87 -9.08
N LEU A 139 0.28 -7.61 -8.75
CA LEU A 139 0.04 -6.54 -9.71
C LEU A 139 1.27 -5.63 -9.71
N SER A 140 1.82 -5.31 -10.88
CA SER A 140 2.93 -4.35 -11.01
C SER A 140 2.81 -3.52 -12.27
N GLY A 141 3.47 -2.36 -12.27
CA GLY A 141 3.50 -1.44 -13.39
C GLY A 141 4.34 -0.22 -13.07
N HIS A 142 4.18 0.83 -13.87
CA HIS A 142 4.86 2.12 -13.70
C HIS A 142 3.81 3.22 -13.47
N GLY A 143 4.10 4.26 -12.69
CA GLY A 143 3.12 5.33 -12.51
C GLY A 143 2.13 5.06 -11.36
N GLU A 144 2.56 4.94 -10.10
CA GLU A 144 1.66 4.78 -8.93
C GLU A 144 0.55 5.86 -8.89
N GLY A 145 0.90 7.11 -9.17
CA GLY A 145 -0.07 8.20 -9.29
C GLY A 145 -1.04 8.03 -10.47
N LYS A 146 -0.55 7.54 -11.62
CA LYS A 146 -1.39 7.31 -12.81
C LYS A 146 -2.35 6.16 -12.60
N ILE A 147 -1.88 5.01 -12.11
CA ILE A 147 -2.76 3.86 -11.85
C ILE A 147 -3.81 4.19 -10.78
N THR A 148 -3.45 5.00 -9.77
CA THR A 148 -4.43 5.49 -8.79
C THR A 148 -5.51 6.35 -9.45
N ALA A 149 -5.12 7.22 -10.38
CA ALA A 149 -6.07 8.01 -11.16
C ALA A 149 -6.96 7.13 -12.06
N PHE A 150 -6.38 6.15 -12.76
CA PHE A 150 -7.15 5.22 -13.61
C PHE A 150 -8.14 4.37 -12.80
N MET A 151 -7.73 3.88 -11.64
CA MET A 151 -8.62 3.20 -10.68
C MET A 151 -9.80 4.08 -10.28
N ALA A 152 -9.54 5.35 -9.93
CA ALA A 152 -10.59 6.29 -9.53
C ALA A 152 -11.55 6.60 -10.70
N THR A 153 -11.02 6.80 -11.90
CA THR A 153 -11.81 7.05 -13.12
C THR A 153 -12.71 5.87 -13.43
N GLU A 154 -12.18 4.64 -13.42
CA GLU A 154 -12.95 3.44 -13.73
C GLU A 154 -14.05 3.18 -12.69
N ILE A 155 -13.76 3.40 -11.40
CA ILE A 155 -14.78 3.31 -10.34
C ILE A 155 -15.86 4.38 -10.52
N ALA A 156 -15.48 5.62 -10.83
CA ALA A 156 -16.46 6.67 -11.09
C ALA A 156 -17.35 6.36 -12.30
N ASP A 157 -16.78 5.81 -13.37
CA ASP A 157 -17.52 5.38 -14.56
C ASP A 157 -18.51 4.26 -14.24
N MET A 158 -18.12 3.24 -13.45
CA MET A 158 -19.05 2.20 -12.97
C MET A 158 -20.20 2.80 -12.16
N VAL A 159 -19.89 3.67 -11.18
CA VAL A 159 -20.89 4.33 -10.32
C VAL A 159 -21.88 5.20 -11.12
N LEU A 160 -21.45 5.78 -12.24
CA LEU A 160 -22.32 6.57 -13.12
C LEU A 160 -23.21 5.70 -14.03
N LYS A 161 -22.77 4.49 -14.37
CA LYS A 161 -23.46 3.60 -15.33
C LYS A 161 -24.38 2.58 -14.67
N GLU A 162 -24.05 2.16 -13.46
CA GLU A 162 -24.75 1.08 -12.75
C GLU A 162 -25.52 1.62 -11.54
N ALA A 163 -26.57 0.89 -11.14
CA ALA A 163 -27.32 1.21 -9.94
C ALA A 163 -26.67 0.53 -8.73
N PHE A 164 -26.06 1.32 -7.84
CA PHE A 164 -25.56 0.84 -6.56
C PHE A 164 -26.57 1.12 -5.43
N PRO A 165 -26.66 0.23 -4.42
CA PRO A 165 -27.40 0.52 -3.20
C PRO A 165 -26.92 1.83 -2.55
N ALA A 166 -27.86 2.63 -2.07
CA ALA A 166 -27.55 3.85 -1.34
C ALA A 166 -26.71 3.53 -0.08
N GLY A 167 -25.72 4.37 0.20
CA GLY A 167 -24.86 4.24 1.38
C GLY A 167 -23.37 4.34 1.04
N ILE A 168 -22.54 3.96 2.01
CA ILE A 168 -21.08 3.94 1.86
C ILE A 168 -20.66 2.56 1.37
N GLN A 169 -19.94 2.52 0.25
CA GLN A 169 -19.35 1.31 -0.30
C GLN A 169 -17.84 1.49 -0.49
N HIS A 170 -17.10 0.41 -0.31
CA HIS A 170 -15.67 0.36 -0.58
C HIS A 170 -15.40 -0.24 -1.97
N SER A 171 -14.24 0.05 -2.56
CA SER A 171 -13.91 -0.36 -3.93
C SER A 171 -14.07 -1.86 -4.19
N HIS A 172 -13.75 -2.72 -3.21
CA HIS A 172 -13.92 -4.18 -3.34
C HIS A 172 -15.38 -4.67 -3.28
N GLN A 173 -16.32 -3.82 -2.87
CA GLN A 173 -17.76 -4.10 -2.89
C GLN A 173 -18.40 -3.61 -4.19
N VAL A 174 -17.80 -2.61 -4.83
CA VAL A 174 -18.20 -2.05 -6.12
C VAL A 174 -17.66 -2.90 -7.27
N ILE A 175 -16.37 -3.28 -7.21
CA ILE A 175 -15.71 -4.08 -8.25
C ILE A 175 -16.09 -5.55 -8.08
N THR A 176 -17.05 -6.03 -8.88
CA THR A 176 -17.53 -7.42 -8.84
C THR A 176 -16.81 -8.34 -9.83
N ASP A 177 -16.46 -7.83 -11.01
CA ASP A 177 -15.69 -8.55 -12.04
C ASP A 177 -14.25 -8.02 -12.13
N ILE A 178 -13.37 -8.62 -11.34
CA ILE A 178 -11.95 -8.25 -11.28
C ILE A 178 -11.24 -8.42 -12.63
N PRO A 179 -11.36 -9.57 -13.35
CA PRO A 179 -10.76 -9.72 -14.68
C PRO A 179 -11.14 -8.62 -15.67
N THR A 180 -12.43 -8.28 -15.77
CA THR A 180 -12.90 -7.22 -16.67
C THR A 180 -12.38 -5.85 -16.23
N PHE A 181 -12.43 -5.56 -14.93
CA PHE A 181 -11.93 -4.30 -14.39
C PHE A 181 -10.42 -4.11 -14.68
N ILE A 182 -9.61 -5.14 -14.48
CA ILE A 182 -8.18 -5.12 -14.84
C ILE A 182 -7.99 -4.93 -16.35
N SER A 183 -8.81 -5.60 -17.18
CA SER A 183 -8.77 -5.43 -18.64
C SER A 183 -9.06 -3.98 -19.04
N ASN A 184 -10.00 -3.31 -18.38
CA ASN A 184 -10.28 -1.90 -18.59
C ASN A 184 -9.10 -1.02 -18.16
N LEU A 185 -8.48 -1.30 -17.02
CA LEU A 185 -7.26 -0.58 -16.61
C LEU A 185 -6.13 -0.70 -17.63
N LYS A 186 -5.97 -1.87 -18.25
CA LYS A 186 -4.98 -2.10 -19.31
C LYS A 186 -5.22 -1.29 -20.58
N LYS A 187 -6.43 -0.76 -20.80
CA LYS A 187 -6.71 0.19 -21.89
C LYS A 187 -6.01 1.52 -21.66
N TYR A 188 -5.92 1.96 -20.39
CA TYR A 188 -5.20 3.18 -20.01
C TYR A 188 -3.69 2.95 -19.88
N ASP A 189 -3.28 1.78 -19.37
CA ASP A 189 -1.88 1.43 -19.17
C ASP A 189 -1.57 -0.01 -19.56
N LYS A 190 -0.93 -0.17 -20.72
CA LYS A 190 -0.50 -1.47 -21.23
C LYS A 190 0.68 -2.08 -20.47
N SER A 191 1.36 -1.31 -19.62
CA SER A 191 2.49 -1.80 -18.80
C SER A 191 2.05 -2.57 -17.56
N LEU A 192 0.74 -2.59 -17.27
CA LEU A 192 0.19 -3.29 -16.10
C LEU A 192 0.31 -4.81 -16.25
N GLU A 193 1.05 -5.43 -15.34
CA GLU A 193 1.27 -6.87 -15.28
C GLU A 193 0.52 -7.49 -14.10
N VAL A 194 -0.12 -8.64 -14.34
CA VAL A 194 -0.80 -9.43 -13.31
C VAL A 194 -0.26 -10.85 -13.37
N ASN A 195 0.25 -11.32 -12.24
CA ASN A 195 0.79 -12.68 -12.08
C ASN A 195 0.09 -13.36 -10.91
N ILE A 196 -0.62 -14.46 -11.17
CA ILE A 196 -1.35 -15.26 -10.18
C ILE A 196 -0.49 -16.47 -9.79
#